data_AF-A0AAD7KBL7-F1
#
_entry.id   AF-A0AAD7KBL7-F1
#
_cell.length_a   1.000
_cell.length_b   1.000
_cell.length_c   1.000
_cell.angle_alpha   90.00
_cell.angle_beta   90.00
_cell.angle_gamma   90.00
#
_symmetry.space_group_name_H-M   'P 1'
#
loop_
_entity.id
_entity.type
_entity.pdbx_description
1 polymer ?
#
loop_
_entity_poly.entity_id
_entity_poly.type
_entity_poly.pdbx_seq_one_letter_code
_entity_poly.pdbx_strand_id
1 'polypeptide(L)'
;LTHGSRNTRSDDTKNLKAAIVPWLQRLFVDMPALDVESREDRGIYNDFVGALLCPTEYDWDDLEVRTMIREGDADHLITAGSWFKGLYPHDKFDPDNPDVGLFRNALLMNVWQYIFTSPISVKAKVPAWEESENIPPSTSNPPGCPHKKKGPAQTPKRSVATLIGLKRVSGRSIAYAAVQMR
;
A
#
# COMPACT_ATOMS: atom_id res chain seq x y z
N LEU A 1 -4.57 8.35 28.14
CA LEU A 1 -4.11 7.47 27.03
C LEU A 1 -4.40 8.03 25.62
N THR A 2 -5.15 9.11 25.44
CA THR A 2 -5.69 9.56 24.13
C THR A 2 -4.81 10.52 23.33
N HIS A 3 -3.86 11.21 23.97
CA HIS A 3 -3.03 12.21 23.28
C HIS A 3 -1.84 11.58 22.53
N GLY A 4 -1.23 10.55 23.11
CA GLY A 4 -0.13 9.81 22.46
C GLY A 4 -0.57 9.01 21.24
N SER A 5 -1.74 8.36 21.32
CA SER A 5 -2.27 7.54 20.21
C SER A 5 -2.61 8.37 18.97
N ARG A 6 -3.14 9.59 19.13
CA ARG A 6 -3.44 10.49 18.01
C ARG A 6 -2.18 11.02 17.34
N ASN A 7 -1.17 11.37 18.14
CA ASN A 7 0.11 11.86 17.61
C ASN A 7 0.82 10.78 16.77
N THR A 8 0.85 9.53 17.24
CA THR A 8 1.44 8.42 16.48
C THR A 8 0.73 8.19 15.14
N ARG A 9 -0.61 8.23 15.10
CA ARG A 9 -1.36 8.10 13.84
C ARG A 9 -1.04 9.22 12.84
N SER A 10 -0.94 10.45 13.32
CA SER A 10 -0.60 11.62 12.48
C SER A 10 0.82 11.50 11.92
N ASP A 11 1.77 11.04 12.74
CA ASP A 11 3.15 10.81 12.32
C ASP A 11 3.26 9.64 11.33
N ASP A 12 2.52 8.55 11.54
CA ASP A 12 2.43 7.43 10.59
C ASP A 12 1.94 7.93 9.24
N THR A 13 0.81 8.65 9.19
CA THR A 13 0.25 9.20 7.93
C THR A 13 1.22 10.15 7.24
N LYS A 14 1.88 11.06 7.98
CA LYS A 14 2.84 12.01 7.39
C LYS A 14 4.04 11.29 6.78
N ASN A 15 4.65 10.37 7.52
CA ASN A 15 5.84 9.66 7.05
C ASN A 15 5.51 8.65 5.95
N LEU A 16 4.31 8.03 6.00
CA LEU A 16 3.84 7.09 4.99
C LEU A 16 3.68 7.76 3.63
N LYS A 17 3.20 9.01 3.57
CA LYS A 17 3.06 9.77 2.31
C LYS A 17 4.38 9.95 1.56
N ALA A 18 5.49 10.14 2.27
CA ALA A 18 6.81 10.23 1.65
C ALA A 18 7.34 8.85 1.24
N ALA A 19 7.00 7.80 2.01
CA ALA A 19 7.46 6.44 1.75
C ALA A 19 6.71 5.73 0.60
N ILE A 20 5.42 6.06 0.38
CA ILE A 20 4.57 5.36 -0.60
C ILE A 20 4.97 5.66 -2.05
N VAL A 21 5.41 6.89 -2.35
CA VAL A 21 5.81 7.30 -3.71
C VAL A 21 6.94 6.44 -4.28
N PRO A 22 8.10 6.27 -3.60
CA PRO A 22 9.16 5.41 -4.11
C PRO A 22 8.78 3.91 -4.13
N TRP A 23 7.73 3.49 -3.42
CA TRP A 23 7.21 2.11 -3.54
C TRP A 23 6.35 1.96 -4.79
N LEU A 24 5.47 2.93 -5.05
CA LEU A 24 4.66 3.00 -6.25
C LEU A 24 5.56 2.95 -7.50
N GLN A 25 6.58 3.80 -7.57
CA GLN A 25 7.53 3.83 -8.69
C GLN A 25 8.31 2.52 -8.89
N ARG A 26 8.47 1.70 -7.84
CA ARG A 26 9.16 0.39 -7.92
C ARG A 26 8.22 -0.74 -8.30
N LEU A 27 6.97 -0.68 -7.86
CA LEU A 27 5.95 -1.69 -8.11
C LEU A 27 5.31 -1.49 -9.49
N PHE A 28 5.23 -0.24 -9.96
CA PHE A 28 4.56 0.14 -11.20
C PHE A 28 5.55 0.91 -12.08
N VAL A 29 6.19 0.17 -12.99
CA VAL A 29 7.27 0.70 -13.85
C VAL A 29 6.77 1.76 -14.83
N ASP A 30 5.51 1.63 -15.29
CA ASP A 30 4.90 2.53 -16.28
C ASP A 30 4.25 3.77 -15.66
N MET A 31 4.35 3.94 -14.34
CA MET A 31 3.78 5.08 -13.64
C MET A 31 4.55 6.37 -13.97
N PRO A 32 3.85 7.48 -14.30
CA PRO A 32 4.47 8.81 -14.34
C PRO A 32 5.16 9.16 -13.02
N ALA A 33 6.33 9.81 -13.10
CA ALA A 33 7.05 10.21 -11.91
C ALA A 33 6.22 11.19 -11.06
N LEU A 34 5.91 10.79 -9.82
CA LEU A 34 5.29 11.67 -8.83
C LEU A 34 6.36 12.48 -8.10
N ASP A 35 6.11 13.78 -7.94
CA ASP A 35 6.92 14.62 -7.06
C ASP A 35 6.61 14.28 -5.58
N VAL A 36 7.66 13.92 -4.83
CA VAL A 36 7.63 13.55 -3.41
C VAL A 36 7.39 14.76 -2.49
N GLU A 37 7.57 15.99 -2.98
CA GLU A 37 7.34 17.21 -2.20
C GLU A 37 6.04 17.93 -2.58
N SER A 38 5.62 17.85 -3.85
CA SER A 38 4.34 18.44 -4.29
C SER A 38 3.12 17.62 -3.85
N ARG A 39 2.06 18.32 -3.45
CA ARG A 39 0.75 17.76 -3.07
C ARG A 39 -0.30 17.87 -4.17
N GLU A 40 -0.03 18.63 -5.22
CA GLU A 40 -1.03 19.08 -6.20
C GLU A 40 -1.45 17.95 -7.14
N ASP A 41 -0.54 17.03 -7.47
CA ASP A 41 -0.77 15.91 -8.41
C ASP A 41 -0.81 14.54 -7.73
N ARG A 42 -1.48 14.42 -6.58
CA ARG A 42 -1.61 13.15 -5.83
C ARG A 42 -3.05 12.74 -5.57
N GLY A 43 -3.22 11.48 -5.21
CA GLY A 43 -4.53 10.92 -4.89
C GLY A 43 -5.42 10.88 -6.13
N ILE A 44 -6.69 11.24 -5.96
CA ILE A 44 -7.71 11.18 -7.02
C ILE A 44 -7.48 12.14 -8.20
N TYR A 45 -6.69 13.20 -8.00
CA TYR A 45 -6.37 14.14 -9.09
C TYR A 45 -5.26 13.62 -10.00
N ASN A 46 -4.49 12.64 -9.56
CA ASN A 46 -3.55 11.93 -10.42
C ASN A 46 -4.26 10.79 -11.15
N ASP A 47 -4.05 10.63 -12.45
CA ASP A 47 -4.72 9.57 -13.22
C ASP A 47 -4.34 8.17 -12.75
N PHE A 48 -3.07 7.92 -12.48
CA PHE A 48 -2.59 6.61 -12.05
C PHE A 48 -3.03 6.29 -10.61
N VAL A 49 -2.72 7.19 -9.67
CA VAL A 49 -3.05 6.97 -8.25
C VAL A 49 -4.57 7.02 -8.04
N GLY A 50 -5.28 7.84 -8.82
CA GLY A 50 -6.73 7.87 -8.80
C GLY A 50 -7.34 6.55 -9.28
N ALA A 51 -6.79 5.92 -10.33
CA ALA A 51 -7.22 4.58 -10.75
C ALA A 51 -7.06 3.55 -9.63
N LEU A 52 -5.94 3.61 -8.90
CA LEU A 52 -5.66 2.75 -7.77
C LEU A 52 -6.64 2.96 -6.60
N LEU A 53 -7.00 4.22 -6.32
CA LEU A 53 -7.91 4.61 -5.24
C LEU A 53 -9.39 4.56 -5.65
N CYS A 54 -9.68 4.36 -6.93
CA CYS A 54 -11.03 4.28 -7.45
C CYS A 54 -11.78 3.12 -6.76
N PRO A 55 -13.01 3.35 -6.28
CA PRO A 55 -13.89 2.28 -5.86
C PRO A 55 -14.01 1.19 -6.92
N THR A 56 -14.11 -0.06 -6.48
CA THR A 56 -14.24 -1.21 -7.38
C THR A 56 -15.54 -1.20 -8.19
N GLU A 57 -16.53 -0.45 -7.72
CA GLU A 57 -17.84 -0.25 -8.33
C GLU A 57 -17.83 0.74 -9.50
N TYR A 58 -16.74 1.51 -9.66
CA TYR A 58 -16.63 2.57 -10.67
C TYR A 58 -15.55 2.25 -11.71
N ASP A 59 -15.85 2.60 -12.96
CA ASP A 59 -14.87 2.54 -14.03
C ASP A 59 -14.07 3.84 -14.07
N TRP A 60 -12.75 3.73 -13.87
CA TRP A 60 -11.88 4.91 -13.87
C TRP A 60 -11.50 5.35 -15.28
N ASP A 61 -11.56 4.43 -16.25
CA ASP A 61 -11.24 4.71 -17.64
C ASP A 61 -12.37 5.50 -18.32
N ASP A 62 -13.58 5.46 -17.74
CA ASP A 62 -14.68 6.35 -18.10
C ASP A 62 -14.39 7.78 -17.61
N LEU A 63 -14.22 8.70 -18.56
CA LEU A 63 -13.93 10.10 -18.31
C LEU A 63 -15.04 10.80 -17.50
N GLU A 64 -16.30 10.44 -17.73
CA GLU A 64 -17.44 11.04 -17.03
C GLU A 64 -17.42 10.63 -15.56
N VAL A 65 -17.28 9.33 -15.28
CA VAL A 65 -17.15 8.78 -13.93
C VAL A 65 -15.95 9.39 -13.20
N ARG A 66 -14.78 9.44 -13.84
CA ARG A 66 -13.58 10.06 -13.25
C ARG A 66 -13.78 11.55 -12.92
N THR A 67 -14.49 12.28 -13.78
CA THR A 67 -14.79 13.70 -13.54
C THR A 67 -15.74 13.86 -12.36
N MET A 68 -16.82 13.08 -12.31
CA MET A 68 -17.79 13.08 -11.21
C MET A 68 -17.14 12.74 -9.86
N ILE A 69 -16.24 11.75 -9.84
CA ILE A 69 -15.47 11.39 -8.64
C ILE A 69 -14.59 12.57 -8.16
N ARG A 70 -13.92 13.28 -9.08
CA ARG A 70 -13.04 14.42 -8.75
C ARG A 70 -13.79 15.65 -8.29
N GLU A 71 -14.99 15.84 -8.82
CA GLU A 71 -15.90 16.93 -8.43
C GLU A 71 -16.63 16.62 -7.11
N GLY A 72 -16.60 15.37 -6.68
CA GLY A 72 -17.28 14.93 -5.45
C GLY A 72 -18.79 14.86 -5.65
N ASP A 73 -19.24 14.47 -6.84
CA ASP A 73 -20.64 14.29 -7.18
C ASP A 73 -21.31 13.26 -6.26
N ALA A 74 -22.58 13.50 -5.93
CA ALA A 74 -23.33 12.71 -4.96
C ALA A 74 -23.52 11.24 -5.40
N ASP A 75 -23.62 11.00 -6.71
CA ASP A 75 -23.83 9.67 -7.27
C ASP A 75 -22.53 8.87 -7.41
N HIS A 76 -21.36 9.55 -7.30
CA HIS A 76 -20.03 8.95 -7.46
C HIS A 76 -19.11 9.20 -6.25
N LEU A 77 -19.69 9.27 -5.06
CA LEU A 77 -18.92 9.48 -3.83
C LEU A 77 -18.04 8.27 -3.50
N ILE A 78 -16.76 8.53 -3.22
CA ILE A 78 -15.85 7.53 -2.65
C ILE A 78 -16.15 7.42 -1.14
N THR A 79 -16.98 6.46 -0.75
CA THR A 79 -17.39 6.28 0.67
C THR A 79 -16.41 5.42 1.47
N ALA A 80 -16.43 5.51 2.80
CA ALA A 80 -15.58 4.68 3.66
C ALA A 80 -15.91 3.18 3.60
N GLY A 81 -17.10 2.82 3.10
CA GLY A 81 -17.52 1.42 2.93
C GLY A 81 -17.07 0.79 1.62
N SER A 82 -16.68 1.60 0.62
CA SER A 82 -16.27 1.11 -0.69
C SER A 82 -14.84 0.54 -0.66
N TRP A 83 -14.67 -0.62 -1.29
CA TRP A 83 -13.35 -1.17 -1.57
C TRP A 83 -12.74 -0.43 -2.75
N PHE A 84 -11.43 -0.22 -2.75
CA PHE A 84 -10.73 0.40 -3.87
C PHE A 84 -9.79 -0.61 -4.54
N LYS A 85 -9.51 -0.41 -5.83
CA LYS A 85 -8.75 -1.35 -6.66
C LYS A 85 -7.38 -1.72 -6.07
N GLY A 86 -6.71 -0.77 -5.43
CA GLY A 86 -5.43 -0.96 -4.74
C GLY A 86 -5.42 -1.87 -3.52
N LEU A 87 -6.53 -2.55 -3.19
CA LEU A 87 -6.56 -3.65 -2.23
C LEU A 87 -6.29 -5.02 -2.87
N TYR A 88 -6.45 -5.12 -4.18
CA TYR A 88 -6.36 -6.35 -4.96
C TYR A 88 -4.98 -6.48 -5.64
N PRO A 89 -4.54 -7.71 -5.95
CA PRO A 89 -3.29 -7.93 -6.68
C PRO A 89 -3.38 -7.32 -8.09
N HIS A 90 -2.32 -6.64 -8.51
CA HIS A 90 -2.26 -5.92 -9.80
C HIS A 90 -3.45 -4.99 -10.07
N ASP A 91 -4.13 -4.53 -9.02
CA ASP A 91 -5.29 -3.65 -9.09
C ASP A 91 -6.47 -4.25 -9.88
N LYS A 92 -6.52 -5.58 -9.97
CA LYS A 92 -7.56 -6.35 -10.67
C LYS A 92 -8.62 -6.84 -9.71
N PHE A 93 -9.81 -6.30 -9.85
CA PHE A 93 -11.02 -6.73 -9.13
C PHE A 93 -11.84 -7.68 -9.99
N ASP A 94 -12.29 -8.80 -9.40
CA ASP A 94 -13.25 -9.73 -10.01
C ASP A 94 -14.63 -9.50 -9.39
N PRO A 95 -15.61 -8.93 -10.14
CA PRO A 95 -16.95 -8.67 -9.61
C PRO A 95 -17.73 -9.95 -9.29
N ASP A 96 -17.41 -11.07 -9.94
CA ASP A 96 -18.07 -12.36 -9.66
C ASP A 96 -17.54 -12.99 -8.36
N ASN A 97 -16.30 -12.67 -7.99
CA ASN A 97 -15.63 -13.20 -6.80
C ASN A 97 -14.89 -12.09 -6.01
N PRO A 98 -15.61 -11.17 -5.35
CA PRO A 98 -15.02 -9.98 -4.73
C PRO A 98 -14.04 -10.28 -3.59
N ASP A 99 -14.11 -11.45 -2.97
CA ASP A 99 -13.18 -11.84 -1.91
C ASP A 99 -11.82 -12.33 -2.46
N VAL A 100 -11.76 -12.69 -3.74
CA VAL A 100 -10.55 -13.22 -4.37
C VAL A 100 -9.52 -12.11 -4.49
N GLY A 101 -8.35 -12.33 -3.88
CA GLY A 101 -7.27 -11.35 -3.92
C GLY A 101 -7.46 -10.14 -2.99
N LEU A 102 -8.57 -10.04 -2.25
CA LEU A 102 -8.79 -8.94 -1.32
C LEU A 102 -7.65 -8.86 -0.28
N PHE A 103 -7.15 -7.64 -0.06
CA PHE A 103 -5.99 -7.33 0.78
C PHE A 103 -4.67 -8.00 0.36
N ARG A 104 -4.54 -8.42 -0.90
CA ARG A 104 -3.28 -8.97 -1.39
C ARG A 104 -2.42 -7.97 -2.15
N ASN A 105 -2.81 -6.71 -2.32
CA ASN A 105 -1.94 -5.75 -3.00
C ASN A 105 -0.54 -5.59 -2.34
N ALA A 106 0.53 -5.61 -3.15
CA ALA A 106 1.91 -5.45 -2.69
C ALA A 106 2.18 -4.12 -1.99
N LEU A 107 1.56 -3.03 -2.45
CA LEU A 107 1.66 -1.71 -1.83
C LEU A 107 1.01 -1.71 -0.45
N LEU A 108 -0.16 -2.33 -0.31
CA LEU A 108 -0.83 -2.51 0.98
C LEU A 108 0.05 -3.30 1.96
N MET A 109 0.73 -4.35 1.50
CA MET A 109 1.69 -5.10 2.33
C MET A 109 2.88 -4.25 2.77
N ASN A 110 3.37 -3.36 1.91
CA ASN A 110 4.42 -2.40 2.27
C ASN A 110 3.95 -1.42 3.34
N VAL A 111 2.73 -0.87 3.20
CA VAL A 111 2.10 0.01 4.19
C VAL A 111 1.95 -0.71 5.54
N TRP A 112 1.44 -1.94 5.53
CA TRP A 112 1.29 -2.73 6.76
C TRP A 112 2.63 -2.99 7.44
N GLN A 113 3.65 -3.40 6.68
CA GLN A 113 5.00 -3.62 7.23
C GLN A 113 5.59 -2.33 7.80
N TYR A 114 5.41 -1.22 7.11
CA TYR A 114 5.89 0.09 7.55
C TYR A 114 5.33 0.47 8.92
N ILE A 115 4.01 0.32 9.09
CA ILE A 115 3.29 0.67 10.33
C ILE A 115 3.60 -0.32 11.46
N PHE A 116 3.46 -1.62 11.20
CA PHE A 116 3.47 -2.62 12.26
C PHE A 116 4.85 -3.18 12.57
N THR A 117 5.79 -3.15 11.62
CA THR A 117 7.12 -3.74 11.81
C THR A 117 8.21 -2.68 11.89
N SER A 118 8.59 -2.07 10.77
CA SER A 118 9.58 -1.00 10.71
C SER A 118 9.62 -0.41 9.28
N PRO A 119 9.97 0.88 9.11
CA PRO A 119 10.31 1.42 7.80
C PRO A 119 11.40 0.63 7.04
N ILE A 120 12.35 0.04 7.77
CA ILE A 120 13.52 -0.64 7.19
C ILE A 120 13.18 -2.06 6.70
N SER A 121 12.14 -2.70 7.24
CA SER A 121 11.75 -4.05 6.84
C SER A 121 11.05 -4.09 5.48
N VAL A 122 10.57 -2.94 4.99
CA VAL A 122 9.86 -2.83 3.71
C VAL A 122 10.80 -3.13 2.56
N LYS A 123 10.71 -4.35 2.04
CA LYS A 123 11.31 -4.76 0.77
C LYS A 123 10.27 -4.48 -0.30
N ALA A 124 10.22 -3.26 -0.81
CA ALA A 124 9.30 -2.84 -1.87
C ALA A 124 9.53 -3.66 -3.16
N LYS A 125 8.99 -4.88 -3.16
CA LYS A 125 9.10 -5.91 -4.18
C LYS A 125 7.75 -6.60 -4.26
N VAL A 126 7.44 -7.14 -5.43
CA VAL A 126 6.35 -8.09 -5.60
C VAL A 126 6.52 -9.25 -4.59
N PRO A 127 5.49 -9.57 -3.79
CA PRO A 127 5.57 -10.66 -2.82
C PRO A 127 5.73 -12.02 -3.50
N ALA A 128 6.46 -12.94 -2.85
CA ALA A 128 6.75 -14.26 -3.40
C ALA A 128 5.51 -15.13 -3.68
N TRP A 129 4.34 -14.80 -3.12
CA TRP A 129 3.08 -15.50 -3.41
C TRP A 129 2.45 -15.07 -4.74
N GLU A 130 2.90 -13.98 -5.37
CA GLU A 130 2.56 -13.61 -6.76
C GLU A 130 3.49 -14.33 -7.77
N GLU A 131 4.73 -14.63 -7.36
CA GLU A 131 5.73 -15.30 -8.22
C GLU A 131 5.39 -16.78 -8.50
N SER A 132 4.50 -17.40 -7.69
CA SER A 132 4.13 -18.81 -7.82
C SER A 132 3.08 -19.13 -8.90
N GLU A 133 2.41 -18.14 -9.50
CA GLU A 133 1.36 -18.41 -10.50
C GLU A 133 1.85 -18.42 -11.96
N ASN A 134 3.11 -18.06 -12.23
CA ASN A 134 3.69 -18.16 -13.56
C ASN A 134 5.21 -18.43 -13.50
N ILE A 135 5.63 -19.68 -13.76
CA ILE A 135 6.88 -20.16 -14.44
C ILE A 135 7.37 -21.53 -13.86
N PRO A 136 7.90 -22.48 -14.69
CA PRO A 136 8.38 -23.81 -14.28
C PRO A 136 9.66 -23.76 -13.40
N PRO A 137 10.09 -24.88 -12.78
CA PRO A 137 11.12 -24.85 -11.75
C PRO A 137 12.49 -24.50 -12.36
N SER A 138 12.97 -23.28 -12.13
CA SER A 138 14.36 -22.90 -12.42
C SER A 138 15.19 -22.98 -11.14
N THR A 139 16.02 -24.00 -11.08
CA THR A 139 17.15 -24.12 -10.17
C THR A 139 18.22 -23.08 -10.53
N SER A 140 18.22 -21.94 -9.85
CA SER A 140 19.43 -21.12 -9.74
C SER A 140 19.43 -20.36 -8.42
N ASN A 141 20.40 -20.69 -7.56
CA ASN A 141 20.68 -19.95 -6.33
C ASN A 141 21.03 -18.49 -6.66
N PRO A 142 20.49 -17.48 -5.94
CA PRO A 142 20.89 -16.09 -6.15
C PRO A 142 22.28 -15.81 -5.56
N PRO A 143 23.09 -14.93 -6.18
CA PRO A 143 24.41 -14.58 -5.68
C PRO A 143 24.31 -13.71 -4.42
N GLY A 144 25.20 -14.00 -3.44
CA GLY A 144 25.17 -13.42 -2.10
C GLY A 144 25.29 -11.89 -2.07
N CYS A 145 24.49 -11.26 -1.21
CA CYS A 145 24.59 -9.83 -0.95
C CYS A 145 25.85 -9.49 -0.13
N PRO A 146 26.57 -8.40 -0.44
CA PRO A 146 27.75 -7.97 0.31
C PRO A 146 27.36 -7.50 1.73
N HIS A 147 28.14 -7.95 2.72
CA HIS A 147 27.95 -7.62 4.13
C HIS A 147 28.23 -6.12 4.37
N LYS A 148 27.21 -5.33 4.70
CA LYS A 148 27.40 -3.95 5.21
C LYS A 148 27.89 -3.99 6.66
N LYS A 149 28.99 -3.26 6.94
CA LYS A 149 29.62 -3.14 8.26
C LYS A 149 28.63 -2.60 9.30
N LYS A 150 28.55 -3.27 10.47
CA LYS A 150 27.69 -2.92 11.60
C LYS A 150 28.20 -1.62 12.26
N GLY A 151 27.38 -0.57 12.24
CA GLY A 151 27.50 0.55 13.19
C GLY A 151 27.14 0.12 14.63
N PRO A 152 27.33 0.99 15.63
CA PRO A 152 27.11 0.64 17.04
C PRO A 152 25.67 0.16 17.25
N ALA A 153 25.52 -0.91 18.03
CA ALA A 153 24.25 -1.55 18.30
C ALA A 153 23.29 -0.56 19.00
N GLN A 154 22.41 0.07 18.23
CA GLN A 154 21.23 0.73 18.78
C GLN A 154 20.33 -0.36 19.38
N THR A 155 19.86 -0.14 20.61
CA THR A 155 18.85 -0.97 21.26
C THR A 155 17.70 -1.20 20.25
N PRO A 156 17.28 -2.45 19.98
CA PRO A 156 16.24 -2.68 18.99
C PRO A 156 14.97 -1.98 19.47
N LYS A 157 14.57 -0.91 18.76
CA LYS A 157 13.26 -0.30 18.97
C LYS A 157 12.24 -1.42 18.75
N ARG A 158 11.48 -1.77 19.79
CA ARG A 158 10.45 -2.82 19.71
C ARG A 158 9.43 -2.38 18.65
N SER A 159 9.16 -3.22 17.67
CA SER A 159 8.15 -2.93 16.63
C SER A 159 6.76 -2.86 17.23
N VAL A 160 5.83 -2.14 16.59
CA VAL A 160 4.42 -2.08 17.03
C VAL A 160 3.83 -3.50 17.13
N ALA A 161 4.10 -4.36 16.15
CA ALA A 161 3.72 -5.77 16.15
C ALA A 161 4.22 -6.50 17.41
N THR A 162 5.47 -6.28 17.81
CA THR A 162 6.02 -6.88 19.04
C THR A 162 5.33 -6.33 20.28
N LEU A 163 5.10 -5.00 20.34
CA LEU A 163 4.46 -4.33 21.46
C LEU A 163 3.03 -4.81 21.69
N ILE A 164 2.28 -5.05 20.63
CA ILE A 164 0.89 -5.53 20.70
C ILE A 164 0.75 -7.06 20.63
N GLY A 165 1.87 -7.80 20.57
CA GLY A 165 1.88 -9.26 20.50
C GLY A 165 1.34 -9.86 19.19
N LEU A 166 1.44 -9.12 18.09
CA LEU A 166 0.99 -9.53 16.76
C LEU A 166 1.94 -10.58 16.17
N LYS A 167 1.48 -11.84 16.09
CA LYS A 167 2.24 -12.97 15.52
C LYS A 167 2.07 -13.15 14.01
N ARG A 168 0.97 -12.62 13.46
CA ARG A 168 0.60 -12.70 12.04
C ARG A 168 -0.26 -11.49 11.67
N VAL A 169 -0.38 -11.20 10.38
CA VAL A 169 -1.34 -10.20 9.88
C VAL A 169 -2.75 -10.59 10.36
N SER A 170 -3.44 -9.65 11.02
CA SER A 170 -4.82 -9.82 11.47
C SER A 170 -5.76 -8.95 10.64
N GLY A 171 -7.04 -9.33 10.55
CA GLY A 171 -8.06 -8.54 9.84
C GLY A 171 -8.11 -7.08 10.29
N ARG A 172 -8.02 -6.82 11.61
CA ARG A 172 -8.00 -5.46 12.15
C ARG A 172 -6.75 -4.68 11.73
N SER A 173 -5.58 -5.32 11.76
CA SER A 173 -4.33 -4.65 11.39
C SER A 173 -4.24 -4.34 9.91
N ILE A 174 -4.76 -5.22 9.04
CA ILE A 174 -4.73 -4.99 7.60
C ILE A 174 -5.78 -3.98 7.16
N ALA A 175 -6.97 -4.00 7.77
CA ALA A 175 -7.98 -2.97 7.58
C ALA A 175 -7.46 -1.59 8.01
N TYR A 176 -6.72 -1.51 9.13
CA TYR A 176 -6.06 -0.26 9.53
C TYR A 176 -5.07 0.23 8.47
N ALA A 177 -4.21 -0.65 7.94
CA ALA A 177 -3.27 -0.30 6.88
C ALA A 177 -3.99 0.20 5.61
N ALA A 178 -5.09 -0.46 5.22
CA ALA A 178 -5.91 -0.05 4.08
C ALA A 178 -6.50 1.35 4.26
N VAL A 179 -7.02 1.67 5.44
CA VAL A 179 -7.53 3.01 5.77
C VAL A 179 -6.43 4.08 5.74
N GLN A 180 -5.20 3.73 6.14
CA GLN A 180 -4.08 4.68 6.13
C GLN A 180 -3.45 4.88 4.74
N MET A 181 -3.68 3.94 3.80
CA MET A 181 -3.19 3.99 2.42
C MET A 181 -4.05 4.90 1.53
N ARG A 182 -5.35 4.95 1.80
CA ARG A 182 -6.34 5.77 1.07
C ARG A 182 -6.25 7.25 1.44
#